data_AF-A0A9D8L4J2-F1
#
_entry.id   AF-A0A9D8L4J2-F1
#
_cell.length_a   1.000
_cell.length_b   1.000
_cell.length_c   1.000
_cell.angle_alpha   90.00
_cell.angle_beta   90.00
_cell.angle_gamma   90.00
#
_symmetry.space_group_name_H-M   'P 1'
#
loop_
_entity.id
_entity.type
_entity.pdbx_description
1 polymer ?
#
loop_
_entity_poly.entity_id
_entity_poly.type
_entity_poly.pdbx_seq_one_letter_code
_entity_poly.pdbx_strand_id
1 'polypeptide(L)'
;MRDTAMRLMQDGQVPSVTDVAEAAEVSRATAYRYFPSQASIIQAAVNQALGPVFDWSSESDDGEARIADLLSAAYPGILAHEALHRAALRLALEQWARRHAGTGGDEARVVRGNRKGLLAAAATPLKAKLGRQTYENLMQSLSLIFGI
;
A
#
# COMPACT_ATOMS: atom_id res chain seq x y z
N MET A 1 8.88 -17.37 -6.17
CA MET A 1 9.18 -15.94 -6.42
C MET A 1 8.31 -15.00 -5.61
N ARG A 2 7.01 -14.88 -5.90
CA ARG A 2 6.10 -14.01 -5.12
C ARG A 2 6.01 -14.40 -3.64
N ASP A 3 5.79 -15.68 -3.35
CA ASP A 3 5.68 -16.16 -1.97
C ASP A 3 6.99 -16.01 -1.19
N THR A 4 8.13 -16.21 -1.86
CA THR A 4 9.47 -15.97 -1.29
C THR A 4 9.64 -14.50 -0.89
N ALA A 5 9.29 -13.58 -1.78
CA ALA A 5 9.38 -12.15 -1.49
C ALA A 5 8.43 -11.73 -0.35
N MET A 6 7.21 -12.27 -0.34
CA MET A 6 6.24 -12.07 0.74
C MET A 6 6.80 -12.50 2.08
N ARG A 7 7.39 -13.69 2.16
CA ARG A 7 7.97 -14.22 3.39
C ARG A 7 9.07 -13.30 3.92
N LEU A 8 10.01 -12.88 3.08
CA LEU A 8 11.08 -11.95 3.50
C LEU A 8 10.52 -10.62 4.02
N MET A 9 9.46 -10.11 3.40
CA MET A 9 8.80 -8.88 3.86
C MET A 9 7.99 -9.06 5.14
N GLN A 10 7.37 -10.22 5.35
CA GLN A 10 6.71 -10.58 6.60
C GLN A 10 7.71 -10.69 7.76
N ASP A 11 8.93 -11.14 7.47
CA ASP A 11 10.06 -11.13 8.41
C ASP A 11 10.60 -9.71 8.68
N GLY A 12 9.95 -8.67 8.14
CA GLY A 12 10.30 -7.26 8.35
C GLY A 12 11.43 -6.76 7.44
N GLN A 13 11.85 -7.54 6.45
CA GLN A 13 12.92 -7.17 5.53
C GLN A 13 12.39 -6.34 4.35
N VAL A 14 13.27 -5.58 3.72
CA VAL A 14 13.02 -4.87 2.46
C VAL A 14 13.92 -5.50 1.39
N PRO A 15 13.56 -6.67 0.83
CA PRO A 15 14.48 -7.46 0.03
C PRO A 15 14.78 -6.79 -1.31
N SER A 16 16.03 -6.92 -1.78
CA SER A 16 16.42 -6.61 -3.15
C SER A 16 15.99 -7.74 -4.12
N VAL A 17 16.05 -7.50 -5.43
CA VAL A 17 15.82 -8.56 -6.43
C VAL A 17 16.82 -9.71 -6.27
N THR A 18 18.04 -9.41 -5.84
CA THR A 18 19.08 -10.40 -5.58
C THR A 18 18.73 -11.24 -4.35
N ASP A 19 18.26 -10.62 -3.26
CA ASP A 19 17.89 -11.33 -2.04
C ASP A 19 16.74 -12.31 -2.31
N VAL A 20 15.77 -11.91 -3.14
CA VAL A 20 14.68 -12.81 -3.56
C VAL A 20 15.20 -13.93 -4.47
N ALA A 21 16.17 -13.65 -5.36
CA ALA A 21 16.77 -14.68 -6.22
C ALA A 21 17.49 -15.76 -5.39
N GLU A 22 18.28 -15.32 -4.42
CA GLU A 22 19.01 -16.20 -3.49
C GLU A 22 18.04 -17.03 -2.65
N ALA A 23 17.05 -16.39 -2.02
CA ALA A 23 16.07 -17.08 -1.19
C ALA A 23 15.09 -17.99 -1.97
N ALA A 24 14.95 -17.78 -3.28
CA ALA A 24 14.13 -18.61 -4.16
C ALA A 24 14.95 -19.66 -4.93
N GLU A 25 16.27 -19.72 -4.72
CA GLU A 25 17.19 -20.64 -5.40
C GLU A 25 17.12 -20.56 -6.94
N VAL A 26 16.95 -19.34 -7.47
CA VAL A 26 16.92 -19.08 -8.91
C VAL A 26 18.04 -18.13 -9.33
N SER A 27 18.34 -18.12 -10.63
CA SER A 27 19.28 -17.13 -11.17
C SER A 27 18.75 -15.69 -11.00
N ARG A 28 19.67 -14.72 -10.85
CA ARG A 28 19.31 -13.30 -10.85
C ARG A 28 18.55 -12.90 -12.12
N ALA A 29 18.95 -13.43 -13.28
CA ALA A 29 18.26 -13.16 -14.54
C ALA A 29 16.79 -13.63 -14.52
N THR A 30 16.52 -14.81 -13.93
CA THR A 30 15.15 -15.29 -13.70
C THR A 30 14.40 -14.33 -12.78
N ALA A 31 15.02 -13.90 -11.68
CA ALA A 31 14.39 -12.99 -10.73
C ALA A 31 14.05 -11.62 -11.34
N TYR A 32 14.96 -11.01 -12.10
CA TYR A 32 14.71 -9.73 -12.81
C TYR A 32 13.56 -9.81 -13.82
N ARG A 33 13.29 -10.99 -14.40
CA ARG A 33 12.14 -11.20 -15.29
C ARG A 33 10.80 -11.14 -14.55
N TYR A 34 10.76 -11.57 -13.28
CA TYR A 34 9.55 -11.47 -12.44
C TYR A 34 9.46 -10.12 -11.72
N PHE A 35 10.61 -9.59 -11.29
CA PHE A 35 10.73 -8.38 -10.51
C PHE A 35 11.79 -7.47 -11.13
N PRO A 36 11.41 -6.60 -12.08
CA PRO A 36 12.37 -5.72 -12.74
C PRO A 36 13.02 -4.70 -11.79
N SER A 37 12.45 -4.47 -10.60
CA SER A 37 12.96 -3.54 -9.61
C SER A 37 12.56 -3.96 -8.20
N GLN A 38 13.21 -3.39 -7.18
CA GLN A 38 12.78 -3.57 -5.79
C GLN A 38 11.35 -3.05 -5.58
N ALA A 39 10.97 -1.94 -6.22
CA ALA A 39 9.62 -1.40 -6.13
C ALA A 39 8.54 -2.36 -6.68
N SER A 40 8.84 -3.17 -7.71
CA SER A 40 7.87 -4.16 -8.21
C SER A 40 7.68 -5.34 -7.26
N ILE A 41 8.70 -5.69 -6.46
CA ILE A 41 8.56 -6.65 -5.35
C ILE A 41 7.57 -6.10 -4.32
N ILE A 42 7.80 -4.87 -3.84
CA ILE A 42 6.94 -4.24 -2.84
C ILE A 42 5.50 -4.12 -3.35
N GLN A 43 5.32 -3.68 -4.60
CA GLN A 43 3.98 -3.55 -5.17
C GLN A 43 3.26 -4.89 -5.25
N ALA A 44 3.95 -5.95 -5.65
CA ALA A 44 3.37 -7.29 -5.70
C ALA A 44 2.97 -7.77 -4.30
N ALA A 45 3.82 -7.52 -3.29
CA ALA A 45 3.56 -7.94 -1.92
C ALA A 45 2.39 -7.16 -1.30
N VAL A 46 2.35 -5.84 -1.46
CA VAL A 46 1.25 -4.99 -1.01
C VAL A 46 -0.06 -5.38 -1.71
N ASN A 47 -0.02 -5.66 -3.03
CA ASN A 47 -1.22 -6.09 -3.75
C ASN A 47 -1.75 -7.44 -3.29
N GLN A 48 -0.87 -8.36 -2.90
CA GLN A 48 -1.28 -9.66 -2.37
C GLN A 48 -1.87 -9.52 -0.96
N ALA A 49 -1.27 -8.68 -0.11
CA ALA A 49 -1.73 -8.46 1.27
C ALA A 49 -3.05 -7.68 1.36
N LEU A 50 -3.26 -6.72 0.45
CA LEU A 50 -4.40 -5.81 0.46
C LEU A 50 -5.41 -6.04 -0.68
N GLY A 51 -5.19 -7.05 -1.52
CA GLY A 51 -6.05 -7.37 -2.66
C GLY A 51 -7.56 -7.31 -2.32
N PRO A 52 -8.02 -7.96 -1.23
CA PRO A 52 -9.44 -7.98 -0.88
C PRO A 52 -10.06 -6.59 -0.62
N VAL A 53 -9.30 -5.62 -0.09
CA VAL A 53 -9.86 -4.29 0.19
C VAL A 53 -9.89 -3.39 -1.06
N PHE A 54 -9.13 -3.72 -2.10
CA PHE A 54 -9.11 -2.89 -3.32
C PHE A 54 -10.39 -2.99 -4.14
N ASP A 55 -11.09 -4.12 -4.05
CA ASP A 55 -12.38 -4.35 -4.69
C ASP A 55 -13.57 -4.03 -3.76
N TRP A 56 -13.31 -3.36 -2.62
CA TRP A 56 -14.34 -3.01 -1.67
C TRP A 56 -15.39 -2.07 -2.29
N SER A 57 -16.66 -2.39 -2.04
CA SER A 57 -17.81 -1.55 -2.30
C SER A 57 -18.80 -1.64 -1.13
N SER A 58 -19.78 -0.73 -1.12
CA SER A 58 -20.89 -0.76 -0.17
C SER A 58 -22.17 -0.39 -0.90
N GLU A 59 -23.25 -1.07 -0.57
CA GLU A 59 -24.61 -0.82 -1.08
C GLU A 59 -25.35 0.24 -0.23
N SER A 60 -24.76 0.69 0.87
CA SER A 60 -25.36 1.73 1.73
C SER A 60 -25.21 3.11 1.09
N ASP A 61 -26.26 3.93 1.18
CA ASP A 61 -26.23 5.37 0.84
C ASP A 61 -25.82 6.25 2.03
N ASP A 62 -25.67 5.68 3.22
CA ASP A 62 -25.19 6.40 4.39
C ASP A 62 -23.66 6.45 4.43
N GLY A 63 -23.12 7.67 4.41
CA GLY A 63 -21.68 7.88 4.34
C GLY A 63 -20.92 7.43 5.59
N GLU A 64 -21.54 7.54 6.77
CA GLU A 64 -20.93 7.07 8.02
C GLU A 64 -20.84 5.54 8.04
N ALA A 65 -21.95 4.86 7.73
CA ALA A 65 -21.97 3.41 7.57
C ALA A 65 -20.92 2.91 6.56
N ARG A 66 -20.83 3.53 5.37
CA ARG A 66 -19.83 3.17 4.36
C ARG A 66 -18.40 3.30 4.86
N ILE A 67 -18.09 4.34 5.64
CA ILE A 67 -16.76 4.51 6.22
C ILE A 67 -16.49 3.41 7.25
N ALA A 68 -17.44 3.14 8.15
CA ALA A 68 -17.30 2.07 9.14
C ALA A 68 -17.12 0.69 8.50
N ASP A 69 -17.85 0.40 7.43
CA ASP A 69 -17.73 -0.82 6.64
C ASP A 69 -16.34 -0.97 6.02
N LEU A 70 -15.83 0.10 5.40
CA LEU A 70 -14.48 0.11 4.82
C LEU A 70 -13.41 -0.17 5.89
N LEU A 71 -13.50 0.50 7.04
CA LEU A 71 -12.54 0.30 8.14
C LEU A 71 -12.58 -1.16 8.64
N SER A 72 -13.79 -1.69 8.83
CA SER A 72 -14.01 -3.06 9.29
C SER A 72 -13.48 -4.10 8.30
N ALA A 73 -13.63 -3.85 7.00
CA ALA A 73 -13.10 -4.72 5.95
C ALA A 73 -11.58 -4.64 5.84
N ALA A 74 -10.99 -3.45 6.00
CA ALA A 74 -9.56 -3.22 5.78
C ALA A 74 -8.68 -3.66 6.96
N TYR A 75 -9.10 -3.34 8.19
CA TYR A 75 -8.25 -3.45 9.37
C TYR A 75 -7.73 -4.85 9.67
N PRO A 76 -8.52 -5.93 9.55
CA PRO A 76 -7.99 -7.29 9.72
C PRO A 76 -6.82 -7.60 8.77
N GLY A 77 -6.94 -7.20 7.50
CA GLY A 77 -5.89 -7.37 6.50
C GLY A 77 -4.65 -6.51 6.78
N ILE A 78 -4.86 -5.27 7.23
CA ILE A 78 -3.76 -4.36 7.62
C ILE A 78 -2.97 -4.92 8.79
N LEU A 79 -3.66 -5.38 9.85
CA LEU A 79 -3.05 -5.94 11.05
C LEU A 79 -2.32 -7.26 10.77
N ALA A 80 -2.91 -8.15 9.96
CA ALA A 80 -2.28 -9.41 9.58
C ALA A 80 -0.97 -9.23 8.80
N HIS A 81 -0.75 -8.06 8.18
CA HIS A 81 0.41 -7.77 7.34
C HIS A 81 1.15 -6.50 7.77
N GLU A 82 1.13 -6.16 9.05
CA GLU A 82 1.72 -4.92 9.58
C GLU A 82 3.22 -4.78 9.22
N ALA A 83 4.00 -5.85 9.37
CA ALA A 83 5.44 -5.86 9.07
C ALA A 83 5.72 -5.49 7.60
N LEU A 84 4.93 -6.07 6.68
CA LEU A 84 4.99 -5.79 5.25
C LEU A 84 4.65 -4.32 4.96
N HIS A 85 3.61 -3.77 5.60
CA HIS A 85 3.24 -2.36 5.46
C HIS A 85 4.34 -1.43 5.95
N ARG A 86 4.94 -1.73 7.10
CA ARG A 86 6.05 -0.96 7.68
C ARG A 86 7.28 -0.98 6.76
N ALA A 87 7.63 -2.15 6.22
CA ALA A 87 8.71 -2.31 5.25
C ALA A 87 8.49 -1.49 3.98
N ALA A 88 7.28 -1.55 3.41
CA ALA A 88 6.89 -0.77 2.23
C ALA A 88 6.91 0.75 2.49
N LEU A 89 6.40 1.18 3.66
CA LEU A 89 6.40 2.58 4.07
C LEU A 89 7.84 3.11 4.23
N ARG A 90 8.70 2.33 4.89
CA ARG A 90 10.12 2.65 5.07
C ARG A 90 10.81 2.87 3.74
N LEU A 91 10.71 1.92 2.80
CA LEU A 91 11.35 2.07 1.48
C LEU A 91 10.87 3.33 0.76
N ALA A 92 9.56 3.58 0.77
CA ALA A 92 9.00 4.73 0.09
C ALA A 92 9.42 6.07 0.74
N LEU A 93 9.66 6.11 2.06
CA LEU A 93 10.24 7.26 2.76
C LEU A 93 11.73 7.42 2.44
N GLU A 94 12.51 6.34 2.40
CA GLU A 94 13.92 6.36 2.00
C GLU A 94 14.09 6.86 0.56
N GLN A 95 13.28 6.35 -0.38
CA GLN A 95 13.26 6.83 -1.77
C GLN A 95 12.84 8.30 -1.88
N TRP A 96 11.93 8.77 -1.02
CA TRP A 96 11.56 10.18 -0.95
C TRP A 96 12.74 11.03 -0.47
N ALA A 97 13.40 10.62 0.62
CA ALA A 97 14.53 11.33 1.21
C ALA A 97 15.72 11.43 0.24
N ARG A 98 16.10 10.32 -0.41
CA ARG A 98 17.19 10.30 -1.43
C ARG A 98 16.92 11.30 -2.56
N ARG A 99 15.68 11.36 -3.06
CA ARG A 99 15.29 12.31 -4.11
C ARG A 99 15.36 13.77 -3.64
N HIS A 100 14.91 14.05 -2.43
CA HIS A 100 15.00 15.42 -1.87
C HIS A 100 16.44 15.85 -1.64
N ALA A 101 17.35 14.90 -1.40
CA ALA A 101 18.79 15.13 -1.32
C ALA A 101 19.50 15.15 -2.69
N GLY A 102 18.79 14.98 -3.81
CA GLY A 102 19.39 14.91 -5.15
C GLY A 102 20.21 13.65 -5.43
N THR A 103 20.13 12.63 -4.56
CA THR A 103 20.83 11.34 -4.70
C THR A 103 19.94 10.21 -5.19
N GLY A 104 18.65 10.49 -5.42
CA GLY A 104 17.72 9.56 -6.01
C GLY A 104 17.89 9.53 -7.53
N GLY A 105 18.54 8.50 -8.06
CA GLY A 105 18.59 8.23 -9.50
C GLY A 105 17.25 7.79 -10.08
N ASP A 106 17.25 7.16 -11.25
CA ASP A 106 16.06 6.68 -11.98
C ASP A 106 15.40 5.41 -11.39
N GLU A 107 15.48 5.23 -10.07
CA GLU A 107 14.90 4.08 -9.39
C GLU A 107 13.37 4.09 -9.53
N ALA A 108 12.80 2.95 -9.94
CA ALA A 108 11.35 2.79 -10.02
C ALA A 108 10.69 3.09 -8.66
N ARG A 109 9.61 3.88 -8.69
CA ARG A 109 8.94 4.36 -7.49
C ARG A 109 8.00 3.31 -6.92
N VAL A 110 7.97 3.19 -5.59
CA VAL A 110 6.82 2.58 -4.92
C VAL A 110 5.59 3.46 -5.14
N VAL A 111 4.52 2.90 -5.72
CA VAL A 111 3.28 3.63 -6.01
C VAL A 111 2.41 3.63 -4.76
N ARG A 112 1.97 4.83 -4.34
CA ARG A 112 0.99 5.02 -3.27
C ARG A 112 -0.28 5.60 -3.91
N GLY A 113 -1.44 4.98 -3.72
CA GLY A 113 -2.67 5.48 -4.36
C GLY A 113 -3.98 4.94 -3.81
N ASN A 114 -4.03 3.66 -3.45
CA ASN A 114 -5.31 2.97 -3.22
C ASN A 114 -6.10 3.53 -2.03
N ARG A 115 -5.39 3.94 -0.97
CA ARG A 115 -5.97 4.51 0.25
C ARG A 115 -6.88 5.73 0.01
N LYS A 116 -6.40 6.72 -0.74
CA LYS A 116 -7.17 7.95 -1.01
C LYS A 116 -8.41 7.65 -1.85
N GLY A 117 -8.27 6.73 -2.81
CA GLY A 117 -9.38 6.25 -3.63
C GLY A 117 -10.46 5.56 -2.80
N LEU A 118 -10.07 4.61 -1.94
CA LEU A 118 -11.00 3.89 -1.07
C LEU A 118 -11.76 4.82 -0.12
N LEU A 119 -11.06 5.73 0.57
CA LEU A 119 -11.70 6.71 1.44
C LEU A 119 -12.65 7.63 0.67
N ALA A 120 -12.26 8.07 -0.53
CA ALA A 120 -13.12 8.93 -1.34
C ALA A 120 -14.38 8.17 -1.80
N ALA A 121 -14.24 6.90 -2.18
CA ALA A 121 -15.36 6.03 -2.55
C ALA A 121 -16.33 5.83 -1.37
N ALA A 122 -15.82 5.58 -0.16
CA ALA A 122 -16.63 5.46 1.05
C ALA A 122 -17.35 6.79 1.40
N ALA A 123 -16.63 7.91 1.35
CA ALA A 123 -17.16 9.23 1.72
C ALA A 123 -18.01 9.90 0.63
N THR A 124 -18.22 9.26 -0.53
CA THR A 124 -18.98 9.82 -1.66
C THR A 124 -20.31 10.46 -1.25
N PRO A 125 -21.19 9.82 -0.44
CA PRO A 125 -22.47 10.43 -0.07
C PRO A 125 -22.34 11.69 0.78
N LEU A 126 -21.22 11.85 1.49
CA LEU A 126 -20.96 13.02 2.34
C LEU A 126 -20.51 14.23 1.52
N LYS A 127 -19.97 14.03 0.33
CA LYS A 127 -19.46 15.14 -0.51
C LYS A 127 -20.55 16.14 -0.90
N ALA A 128 -21.78 15.68 -1.12
CA ALA A 128 -22.91 16.55 -1.44
C ALA A 128 -23.53 17.20 -0.18
N LYS A 129 -23.40 16.54 0.98
CA LYS A 129 -23.96 17.00 2.26
C LYS A 129 -23.03 17.99 2.97
N LEU A 130 -21.73 17.88 2.75
CA LEU A 130 -20.69 18.69 3.38
C LEU A 130 -20.20 19.77 2.41
N GLY A 131 -19.97 20.98 2.93
CA GLY A 131 -19.23 22.00 2.19
C GLY A 131 -17.79 21.54 1.90
N ARG A 132 -17.18 22.10 0.85
CA ARG A 132 -15.83 21.71 0.37
C ARG A 132 -14.79 21.61 1.50
N GLN A 133 -14.68 22.65 2.33
CA GLN A 133 -13.70 22.70 3.41
C GLN A 133 -13.90 21.57 4.44
N THR A 134 -15.15 21.33 4.83
CA THR A 134 -15.49 20.27 5.79
C THR A 134 -15.20 18.89 5.23
N TYR A 135 -15.52 18.67 3.96
CA TYR A 135 -15.20 17.42 3.28
C TYR A 135 -13.68 17.18 3.18
N GLU A 136 -12.92 18.22 2.82
CA GLU A 136 -11.46 18.14 2.77
C GLU A 136 -10.85 17.84 4.14
N ASN A 137 -11.34 18.48 5.20
CA ASN A 137 -10.91 18.22 6.57
C ASN A 137 -11.24 16.78 6.99
N LEU A 138 -12.46 16.29 6.70
CA LEU A 138 -12.85 14.91 6.94
C LEU A 138 -11.89 13.93 6.25
N MET A 139 -11.61 14.14 4.96
CA MET A 139 -10.72 13.28 4.18
C MET A 139 -9.29 13.27 4.72
N GLN A 140 -8.81 14.39 5.27
CA GLN A 140 -7.51 14.50 5.94
C GLN A 140 -7.52 13.76 7.29
N SER A 141 -8.57 13.90 8.10
CA SER A 141 -8.70 13.18 9.37
C SER A 141 -8.81 11.67 9.17
N LEU A 142 -9.66 11.22 8.25
CA LEU A 142 -9.76 9.80 7.88
C LEU A 142 -8.44 9.26 7.34
N SER A 143 -7.68 10.10 6.64
CA SER A 143 -6.34 9.80 6.17
C SER A 143 -5.31 9.56 7.28
N LEU A 144 -5.53 10.08 8.49
CA LEU A 144 -4.67 9.80 9.64
C LEU A 144 -5.03 8.46 10.31
N ILE A 145 -6.30 8.07 10.24
CA ILE A 145 -6.85 6.86 10.87
C ILE A 145 -6.72 5.64 9.95
N PHE A 146 -6.92 5.84 8.65
CA PHE A 146 -6.88 4.80 7.63
C PHE A 146 -5.47 4.74 7.03
N GLY A 147 -4.53 4.20 7.79
CA GLY A 147 -3.14 4.00 7.42
C GLY A 147 -2.29 3.63 8.63
N ILE A 148 -1.09 3.12 8.38
CA ILE A 148 0.03 3.09 9.34
C ILE A 148 0.93 4.28 9.03
#